data_AF-A0A812RJK8-F1
#
_entry.id   AF-A0A812RJK8-F1
#
_cell.length_a   1.000
_cell.length_b   1.000
_cell.length_c   1.000
_cell.angle_alpha   90.00
_cell.angle_beta   90.00
_cell.angle_gamma   90.00
#
_symmetry.space_group_name_H-M   'P 1'
#
loop_
_entity.id
_entity.type
_entity.pdbx_description
1 polymer ?
#
loop_
_entity_poly.entity_id
_entity_poly.type
_entity_poly.pdbx_seq_one_letter_code
_entity_poly.pdbx_strand_id
1 'polypeptide(L)'
;MPSTAYSQTILGVRFIFEDGSRIIFRLSGTGVAGATVRLYLEKYTPPTGNLGMHQFDVVKPLADVALQLSSLKSYTGRDKPTVIT
;
A
#
# COMPACT_ATOMS: atom_id res chain seq x y z
N MET A 1 -11.19 -26.40 -13.57
CA MET A 1 -11.69 -26.00 -12.24
C MET A 1 -10.60 -26.30 -11.20
N PRO A 2 -9.75 -25.35 -10.79
CA PRO A 2 -8.86 -25.58 -9.66
C PRO A 2 -9.49 -25.03 -8.38
N SER A 3 -9.70 -25.92 -7.41
CA SER A 3 -9.98 -25.58 -6.03
C SER A 3 -8.70 -25.06 -5.36
N THR A 4 -8.75 -23.91 -4.70
CA THR A 4 -7.69 -23.48 -3.79
C THR A 4 -8.35 -22.93 -2.53
N ALA A 5 -7.96 -23.49 -1.39
CA ALA A 5 -8.53 -23.22 -0.08
C ALA A 5 -8.30 -21.76 0.34
N TYR A 6 -9.37 -21.09 0.80
CA TYR A 6 -9.27 -19.81 1.50
C TYR A 6 -8.85 -20.07 2.95
N SER A 7 -7.56 -19.85 3.27
CA SER A 7 -7.15 -19.59 4.65
C SER A 7 -7.21 -18.08 4.88
N GLN A 8 -8.28 -17.65 5.54
CA GLN A 8 -8.56 -16.25 5.85
C GLN A 8 -7.80 -15.81 7.09
N THR A 9 -6.47 -15.78 7.02
CA THR A 9 -5.68 -14.94 7.92
C THR A 9 -5.76 -13.52 7.36
N ILE A 10 -6.25 -12.55 8.12
CA ILE A 10 -6.52 -11.19 7.64
C ILE A 10 -5.17 -10.47 7.39
N LEU A 11 -4.56 -10.70 6.22
CA LEU A 11 -3.17 -10.31 5.92
C LEU A 11 -3.01 -8.89 5.32
N GLY A 12 -4.13 -8.24 4.97
CA GLY A 12 -4.15 -6.92 4.33
C GLY A 12 -4.77 -6.94 2.94
N VAL A 13 -5.28 -5.78 2.50
CA VAL A 13 -5.79 -5.57 1.14
C VAL A 13 -4.62 -5.26 0.22
N ARG A 14 -4.51 -5.99 -0.90
CA ARG A 14 -3.38 -5.88 -1.84
C ARG A 14 -3.88 -5.58 -3.24
N PHE A 15 -3.30 -4.56 -3.86
CA PHE A 15 -3.43 -4.27 -5.27
C PHE A 15 -2.11 -4.63 -5.94
N ILE A 16 -2.16 -5.56 -6.89
CA ILE A 16 -1.00 -6.01 -7.66
C ILE A 16 -1.23 -5.54 -9.10
N PHE A 17 -0.29 -4.77 -9.62
CA PHE A 17 -0.35 -4.21 -10.97
C PHE A 17 0.32 -5.16 -11.97
N GLU A 18 -0.06 -5.05 -13.25
CA GLU A 18 0.49 -5.87 -14.33
C GLU A 18 2.00 -5.72 -14.48
N ASP A 19 2.56 -4.55 -14.14
CA ASP A 19 3.99 -4.27 -14.16
C ASP A 19 4.76 -4.87 -12.96
N GLY A 20 4.08 -5.56 -12.05
CA GLY A 20 4.66 -6.15 -10.84
C GLY A 20 4.70 -5.23 -9.62
N SER A 21 4.28 -3.96 -9.76
CA SER A 21 4.17 -3.02 -8.64
C SER A 21 3.03 -3.39 -7.69
N ARG A 22 3.08 -2.88 -6.46
CA ARG A 22 2.14 -3.23 -5.40
C ARG A 22 1.74 -2.05 -4.52
N ILE A 23 0.47 -2.04 -4.12
CA ILE A 23 -0.04 -1.22 -3.01
C ILE A 23 -0.67 -2.17 -1.99
N ILE A 24 -0.31 -2.01 -0.71
CA ILE A 24 -0.81 -2.86 0.36
C ILE A 24 -1.32 -2.01 1.51
N PHE A 25 -2.57 -2.23 1.91
CA PHE A 25 -3.19 -1.66 3.10
C PHE A 25 -3.30 -2.71 4.20
N ARG A 26 -2.84 -2.37 5.40
CA ARG A 26 -3.05 -3.19 6.60
C ARG A 26 -3.61 -2.34 7.72
N LEU A 27 -4.70 -2.81 8.32
CA LEU A 27 -5.19 -2.27 9.58
C LEU A 27 -4.55 -3.06 10.72
N SER A 28 -4.04 -2.35 11.73
CA SER A 28 -3.37 -2.95 12.89
C SER A 28 -3.74 -2.23 14.17
N GLY A 29 -3.61 -2.94 15.30
CA GLY A 29 -3.77 -2.36 16.64
C GLY A 29 -5.14 -1.76 16.89
N THR A 30 -6.23 -2.49 16.65
CA THR A 30 -7.63 -2.06 16.85
C THR A 30 -8.06 -2.16 18.30
N GLY A 31 -7.39 -1.42 19.19
CA GLY A 31 -7.67 -1.41 20.62
C GLY A 31 -8.28 -0.10 21.10
N VAL A 32 -8.31 0.10 22.42
CA VAL A 32 -8.86 1.32 23.05
C VAL A 32 -8.08 2.58 22.62
N ALA A 33 -6.80 2.44 22.26
CA ALA A 33 -5.93 3.52 21.82
C ALA A 33 -6.14 3.94 20.34
N GLY A 34 -7.11 3.35 19.63
CA GLY A 34 -7.39 3.62 18.23
C GLY A 34 -6.96 2.48 17.32
N ALA A 35 -6.69 2.79 16.05
CA ALA A 35 -6.19 1.85 15.06
C ALA A 35 -5.14 2.51 14.17
N THR A 36 -4.22 1.72 13.63
CA THR A 36 -3.16 2.16 12.73
C THR A 36 -3.37 1.55 11.35
N VAL A 37 -3.56 2.42 10.33
CA VAL A 37 -3.47 2.02 8.93
C VAL A 37 -2.01 2.10 8.49
N ARG A 38 -1.51 1.01 7.92
CA ARG A 38 -0.19 0.91 7.30
C ARG A 38 -0.38 0.80 5.80
N LEU A 39 0.24 1.73 5.07
CA LEU A 39 0.27 1.77 3.61
C LEU A 39 1.68 1.42 3.15
N TYR A 40 1.82 0.34 2.39
CA TYR A 40 3.07 -0.04 1.75
C TYR A 40 2.94 0.21 0.25
N LEU A 41 3.95 0.87 -0.32
CA LEU A 41 4.03 1.21 -1.73
C LEU A 41 5.31 0.60 -2.29
N GLU A 42 5.19 -0.10 -3.41
CA GLU A 42 6.34 -0.74 -4.05
C GLU A 42 6.20 -0.62 -5.55
N LYS A 43 7.19 0.02 -6.16
CA LYS A 43 7.31 0.11 -7.62
C LYS A 43 8.32 -0.92 -8.09
N TYR A 44 7.89 -1.82 -8.97
CA TYR A 44 8.84 -2.68 -9.65
C TYR A 44 9.61 -1.87 -10.71
N THR A 45 10.92 -2.06 -10.76
CA THR A 45 11.78 -1.53 -11.82
C THR A 45 12.64 -2.68 -12.34
N PRO A 46 12.60 -2.99 -13.65
CA PRO A 46 13.43 -4.06 -14.20
C PRO A 46 14.92 -3.67 -14.13
N PRO A 47 15.85 -4.64 -14.26
CA PRO A 47 17.29 -4.37 -14.23
C PRO A 47 17.77 -3.38 -15.30
N THR A 48 17.04 -3.25 -16.40
CA THR A 48 17.30 -2.29 -17.49
C THR A 48 16.72 -0.90 -17.23
N GLY A 49 15.93 -0.74 -16.16
CA GLY A 49 15.34 0.52 -15.76
C GLY A 49 16.30 1.39 -14.94
N ASN A 50 15.82 2.55 -14.52
CA ASN A 50 16.62 3.48 -13.72
C ASN A 50 16.53 3.14 -12.22
N LEU A 51 17.44 2.28 -11.75
CA LEU A 51 17.54 1.88 -10.33
C LEU A 51 18.16 2.96 -9.43
N GLY A 52 18.72 4.03 -9.99
CA GLY A 52 19.32 5.14 -9.25
C GLY A 52 18.34 6.25 -8.87
N MET A 53 17.07 6.11 -9.23
CA MET A 53 16.04 7.09 -8.87
C MET A 53 15.82 7.12 -7.37
N HIS A 54 15.59 8.31 -6.85
CA HIS A 54 15.27 8.50 -5.45
C HIS A 54 13.90 7.88 -5.13
N GLN A 55 13.87 7.02 -4.10
CA GLN A 55 12.74 6.16 -3.78
C GLN A 55 11.39 6.88 -3.68
N PHE A 56 11.37 8.09 -3.09
CA PHE A 56 10.13 8.85 -2.90
C PHE A 56 9.54 9.35 -4.22
N ASP A 57 10.39 9.68 -5.19
CA ASP A 57 9.93 10.12 -6.51
C ASP A 57 9.33 8.95 -7.30
N VAL A 58 9.89 7.75 -7.11
CA VAL A 58 9.43 6.53 -7.75
C VAL A 58 8.07 6.08 -7.22
N VAL A 59 7.83 6.18 -5.91
CA VAL A 59 6.57 5.73 -5.29
C VAL A 59 5.47 6.78 -5.28
N LYS A 60 5.77 8.06 -5.54
CA LYS A 60 4.78 9.14 -5.51
C LYS A 60 3.55 8.88 -6.39
N PRO A 61 3.67 8.39 -7.65
CA PRO A 61 2.50 8.06 -8.45
C PRO A 61 1.63 6.96 -7.84
N LEU A 62 2.26 5.96 -7.17
CA LEU A 62 1.52 4.91 -6.46
C LEU A 62 0.84 5.45 -5.20
N ALA A 63 1.44 6.43 -4.53
CA ALA A 63 0.82 7.10 -3.38
C ALA A 63 -0.46 7.83 -3.80
N ASP A 64 -0.43 8.56 -4.92
CA ASP A 64 -1.60 9.27 -5.44
C ASP A 64 -2.76 8.30 -5.77
N VAL A 65 -2.44 7.18 -6.43
CA VAL A 65 -3.41 6.12 -6.70
C VAL A 65 -3.95 5.50 -5.40
N ALA A 66 -3.08 5.22 -4.43
CA ALA A 66 -3.49 4.66 -3.14
C ALA A 66 -4.47 5.58 -2.39
N LEU A 67 -4.24 6.89 -2.42
CA LEU A 67 -5.11 7.88 -1.77
C LEU A 67 -6.48 7.97 -2.47
N GLN A 68 -6.51 7.90 -3.79
CA GLN A 68 -7.76 7.87 -4.57
C GLN A 68 -8.57 6.59 -4.29
N LEU A 69 -7.92 5.42 -4.32
CA LEU A 69 -8.57 4.13 -4.08
C LEU A 69 -9.15 4.00 -2.67
N SER A 70 -8.45 4.56 -1.67
CA SER A 70 -8.80 4.34 -0.26
C SER A 70 -9.68 5.43 0.35
N SER A 71 -9.73 6.63 -0.24
CA SER A 71 -10.35 7.81 0.39
C SER A 71 -9.84 8.06 1.82
N LEU A 72 -8.57 7.71 2.09
CA LEU A 72 -7.97 7.72 3.42
C LEU A 72 -8.12 9.06 4.14
N LYS A 73 -7.91 10.17 3.41
CA LYS A 73 -8.05 11.52 3.96
C LYS A 73 -9.48 11.77 4.47
N SER A 74 -10.50 11.35 3.72
CA SER A 74 -11.90 11.52 4.11
C SER A 74 -12.27 10.70 5.34
N TYR A 75 -11.75 9.47 5.45
CA TYR A 75 -12.06 8.58 6.57
C TYR A 75 -11.24 8.86 7.84
N THR A 76 -10.04 9.44 7.71
CA THR A 76 -9.11 9.62 8.84
C THR A 76 -8.85 11.07 9.21
N GLY A 77 -9.22 12.03 8.34
CA GLY A 77 -8.89 13.44 8.48
C GLY A 77 -7.38 13.75 8.33
N ARG A 78 -6.56 12.79 7.86
CA ARG A 78 -5.11 12.95 7.77
C ARG A 78 -4.68 13.44 6.40
N ASP A 79 -3.92 14.54 6.37
CA ASP A 79 -3.27 15.05 5.15
C ASP A 79 -1.92 14.40 4.87
N LYS A 80 -1.28 13.83 5.88
CA LYS A 80 0.05 13.20 5.79
C LYS A 80 0.16 12.00 6.73
N PRO A 81 1.01 11.02 6.41
CA PRO A 81 1.30 9.91 7.33
C PRO A 81 1.97 10.43 8.60
N THR A 82 1.76 9.72 9.72
CA THR A 82 2.44 10.02 10.98
C THR A 82 3.92 9.59 10.96
N VAL A 83 4.23 8.51 10.23
CA VAL A 83 5.59 7.95 10.09
C VAL A 83 5.79 7.53 8.64
N ILE A 84 6.98 7.77 8.10
CA ILE A 84 7.45 7.28 6.80
C ILE A 84 8.74 6.49 7.03
N THR A 85 8.92 5.39 6.32
CA THR A 85 10.11 4.52 6.37
C THR A 85 10.52 4.17 4.95
#